data_AF-W2SSK5-F1
#
_entry.id   AF-W2SSK5-F1
#
_cell.length_a   1.000
_cell.length_b   1.000
_cell.length_c   1.000
_cell.angle_alpha   90.00
_cell.angle_beta   90.00
_cell.angle_gamma   90.00
#
_symmetry.space_group_name_H-M   'P 1'
#
loop_
_entity.id
_entity.type
_entity.pdbx_description
1 polymer ?
#
loop_
_entity_poly.entity_id
_entity_poly.type
_entity_poly.pdbx_seq_one_letter_code
_entity_poly.pdbx_strand_id
1 'polypeptide(L)'
;LSAYGKATTGALVRLQAESLARECAVLTPPDEVIYAANELGAAYSIMNLIRSSLPLMARGVVLLPTDLLTLHSLTLDKVYNRKNPEAVVALVKDLVQ
;
A
#
# COMPACT_ATOMS: atom_id res chain seq x y z
N LEU A 1 2.96 5.63 -1.88
CA LEU A 1 2.31 4.32 -1.63
C LEU A 1 1.07 4.10 -2.50
N SER A 2 0.13 5.04 -2.55
CA SER A 2 -1.06 4.95 -3.41
C SER A 2 -0.74 4.56 -4.87
N ALA A 3 0.23 5.23 -5.50
CA ALA A 3 0.67 4.89 -6.85
C ALA A 3 1.19 3.44 -6.99
N TYR A 4 1.95 2.95 -6.00
CA TYR A 4 2.43 1.57 -5.96
C TYR A 4 1.27 0.58 -5.83
N GLY A 5 0.29 0.86 -4.96
CA GLY A 5 -0.91 0.05 -4.81
C GLY A 5 -1.76 -0.01 -6.09
N LYS A 6 -1.93 1.12 -6.77
CA LYS A 6 -2.62 1.22 -8.07
C LYS A 6 -1.90 0.44 -9.16
N ALA A 7 -0.57 0.50 -9.20
CA ALA A 7 0.26 -0.19 -10.19
C ALA A 7 0.41 -1.71 -9.92
N THR A 8 0.11 -2.19 -8.72
CA THR A 8 0.25 -3.60 -8.34
C THR A 8 -1.11 -4.27 -8.15
N THR A 9 -1.66 -4.26 -6.94
CA THR A 9 -2.96 -4.86 -6.62
C THR A 9 -4.08 -4.27 -7.49
N GLY A 10 -4.11 -2.95 -7.69
CA GLY A 10 -5.10 -2.31 -8.55
C GLY A 10 -5.01 -2.76 -10.01
N ALA A 11 -3.79 -2.91 -10.54
CA ALA A 11 -3.57 -3.42 -11.89
C ALA A 11 -4.03 -4.88 -12.04
N LEU A 12 -3.80 -5.72 -11.03
CA LEU A 12 -4.30 -7.10 -11.02
C LEU A 12 -5.83 -7.17 -11.04
N VAL A 13 -6.51 -6.34 -10.23
CA VAL A 13 -7.98 -6.30 -10.20
C VAL A 13 -8.53 -5.79 -11.55
N ARG A 14 -7.89 -4.78 -12.15
CA ARG A 14 -8.26 -4.31 -13.50
C ARG A 14 -8.09 -5.40 -14.56
N LEU A 15 -6.99 -6.14 -14.53
CA LEU A 15 -6.75 -7.26 -15.44
C LEU A 15 -7.82 -8.35 -15.31
N GLN A 16 -8.26 -8.65 -14.08
CA GLN A 16 -9.35 -9.58 -13.82
C GLN A 16 -10.68 -9.05 -14.38
N ALA A 17 -10.97 -7.76 -14.17
CA ALA A 17 -12.17 -7.12 -14.71
C ALA A 17 -12.18 -7.13 -16.25
N GLU A 18 -11.04 -6.85 -16.90
CA GLU A 18 -10.90 -6.95 -18.35
C GLU A 18 -11.16 -8.38 -18.85
N SER A 19 -10.67 -9.38 -18.11
CA SER A 19 -10.93 -10.77 -18.45
C SER A 19 -12.41 -11.12 -18.38
N LEU A 20 -13.11 -10.68 -17.32
CA LEU A 20 -14.54 -10.91 -17.16
C LEU A 20 -15.37 -10.15 -18.22
N ALA A 21 -14.99 -8.90 -18.52
CA ALA A 21 -15.66 -8.10 -19.54
C ALA A 21 -15.65 -8.81 -20.90
N ARG A 22 -14.48 -9.36 -21.30
CA ARG A 22 -14.34 -10.15 -22.53
C ARG A 22 -15.29 -11.35 -22.58
N GLU A 23 -15.43 -12.09 -21.48
CA GLU A 23 -16.34 -13.23 -21.37
C GLU A 23 -17.83 -12.82 -21.42
N CYS A 24 -18.16 -11.61 -20.94
CA CYS A 24 -19.53 -11.08 -20.94
C CYS A 24 -19.90 -10.32 -22.23
N ALA A 25 -19.07 -10.36 -23.29
CA ALA A 25 -19.21 -9.55 -24.50
C ALA A 25 -19.25 -8.03 -24.27
N VAL A 26 -18.74 -7.57 -23.12
CA VAL A 26 -18.51 -6.16 -22.82
C VAL A 26 -17.05 -5.87 -23.20
N LEU A 27 -16.82 -5.04 -24.23
CA LEU A 27 -15.47 -4.82 -24.78
C LEU A 27 -14.46 -4.31 -23.74
N THR A 28 -14.91 -3.48 -22.81
CA THR A 28 -14.06 -2.87 -21.77
C THR A 28 -14.81 -2.79 -20.43
N PRO A 29 -14.12 -2.95 -19.29
CA PRO A 29 -14.73 -2.71 -17.98
C PRO A 29 -15.28 -1.28 -17.90
N PRO A 30 -16.41 -1.06 -17.20
CA PRO A 30 -16.91 0.29 -16.89
C PRO A 30 -15.86 1.12 -16.12
N ASP A 31 -15.88 2.43 -16.32
CA ASP A 31 -14.95 3.35 -15.66
C ASP A 31 -15.05 3.28 -14.13
N GLU A 32 -16.24 3.02 -13.59
CA GLU A 32 -16.47 2.83 -12.16
C GLU A 32 -15.68 1.63 -11.61
N VAL A 33 -15.54 0.56 -12.41
CA VAL A 33 -14.77 -0.62 -12.02
C VAL A 33 -13.28 -0.30 -12.02
N ILE A 34 -12.80 0.44 -13.02
CA ILE A 34 -11.41 0.89 -13.10
C ILE A 34 -11.07 1.81 -11.92
N TYR A 35 -11.96 2.75 -11.60
CA TYR A 35 -11.83 3.64 -10.45
C TYR A 35 -11.79 2.85 -9.14
N ALA A 36 -12.75 1.96 -8.92
CA ALA A 36 -12.84 1.14 -7.72
C ALA A 36 -11.59 0.25 -7.55
N ALA A 37 -11.09 -0.35 -8.62
CA ALA A 37 -9.88 -1.17 -8.59
C ALA A 37 -8.65 -0.36 -8.17
N ASN A 38 -8.52 0.88 -8.65
CA ASN A 38 -7.43 1.77 -8.28
C ASN A 38 -7.50 2.18 -6.81
N GLU A 39 -8.67 2.58 -6.32
CA GLU A 39 -8.85 2.97 -4.92
C GLU A 39 -8.67 1.78 -3.97
N LEU A 40 -9.16 0.59 -4.34
CA LEU A 40 -8.91 -0.65 -3.61
C LEU A 40 -7.41 -0.96 -3.56
N GLY A 41 -6.71 -0.88 -4.69
CA GLY A 41 -5.27 -1.12 -4.74
C GLY A 41 -4.48 -0.15 -3.86
N ALA A 42 -4.84 1.13 -3.87
CA ALA A 42 -4.24 2.15 -3.02
C ALA A 42 -4.44 1.83 -1.53
N ALA A 43 -5.67 1.59 -1.10
CA ALA A 43 -6.00 1.25 0.28
C ALA A 43 -5.32 -0.06 0.73
N TYR A 44 -5.35 -1.08 -0.12
CA TYR A 44 -4.74 -2.38 0.16
C TYR A 44 -3.23 -2.27 0.38
N SER A 45 -2.55 -1.42 -0.38
CA SER A 45 -1.11 -1.22 -0.22
C SER A 45 -0.73 -0.65 1.16
N ILE A 46 -1.52 0.29 1.68
CA ILE A 46 -1.32 0.88 3.01
C ILE A 46 -1.56 -0.18 4.09
N MET A 47 -2.70 -0.89 4.02
CA MET A 47 -3.02 -1.96 4.96
C MET A 47 -1.93 -3.04 4.98
N ASN A 48 -1.47 -3.45 3.81
CA ASN A 48 -0.46 -4.49 3.68
C ASN A 48 0.91 -4.02 4.21
N LEU A 49 1.28 -2.76 3.97
CA LEU A 49 2.50 -2.17 4.52
C LEU A 49 2.47 -2.13 6.04
N ILE A 50 1.40 -1.60 6.65
CA ILE A 50 1.25 -1.50 8.10
C ILE A 50 1.39 -2.90 8.72
N ARG A 51 0.62 -3.87 8.21
CA ARG A 51 0.60 -5.26 8.69
C ARG A 51 1.95 -5.97 8.51
N SER A 52 2.64 -5.72 7.41
CA SER A 52 3.84 -6.49 7.02
C SER A 52 5.15 -5.81 7.36
N SER A 53 5.14 -4.55 7.78
CA SER A 53 6.34 -3.74 8.06
C SER A 53 7.33 -4.46 8.98
N LEU A 54 6.92 -4.85 10.19
CA LEU A 54 7.79 -5.53 11.16
C LEU A 54 8.27 -6.91 10.68
N PRO A 55 7.41 -7.83 10.18
CA PRO A 55 7.86 -9.11 9.62
C PRO A 55 8.85 -8.98 8.46
N LEU A 56 8.67 -7.99 7.59
CA LEU A 56 9.58 -7.74 6.46
C LEU A 56 10.92 -7.21 6.94
N MET A 57 10.91 -6.27 7.89
CA MET A 57 12.12 -5.71 8.49
C MET A 57 12.95 -6.78 9.20
N ALA A 58 12.31 -7.75 9.87
CA ALA A 58 13.01 -8.90 10.48
C ALA A 58 13.77 -9.75 9.45
N ARG A 59 13.37 -9.69 8.17
CA ARG A 59 14.02 -10.37 7.04
C ARG A 59 14.93 -9.45 6.22
N GLY A 60 15.20 -8.24 6.70
CA GLY A 60 16.02 -7.24 6.01
C GLY A 60 15.32 -6.53 4.85
N VAL A 61 14.00 -6.69 4.68
CA VAL A 61 13.21 -6.04 3.63
C VAL A 61 12.52 -4.81 4.19
N VAL A 62 12.73 -3.65 3.56
CA VAL A 62 12.22 -2.37 4.04
C VAL A 62 11.36 -1.73 2.96
N LEU A 63 10.08 -1.51 3.28
CA LEU A 63 9.10 -0.87 2.38
C LEU A 63 8.53 0.45 2.95
N LEU A 64 9.07 0.91 4.08
CA LEU A 64 8.62 2.14 4.72
C LEU A 64 9.07 3.37 3.90
N PRO A 65 8.19 4.37 3.69
CA PRO A 65 8.55 5.59 2.97
C PRO A 65 9.65 6.37 3.69
N THR A 66 10.73 6.70 2.96
CA THR A 66 11.92 7.35 3.52
C THR A 66 11.67 8.80 3.93
N ASP A 67 10.79 9.48 3.20
CA ASP A 67 10.30 10.82 3.50
C ASP A 67 9.59 10.87 4.87
N LEU A 68 8.67 9.94 5.13
CA LEU A 68 7.97 9.87 6.42
C LEU A 68 8.89 9.45 7.58
N LEU A 69 9.85 8.55 7.33
CA LEU A 69 10.86 8.20 8.34
C LEU A 69 11.71 9.42 8.73
N THR A 70 12.08 10.23 7.74
CA THR A 70 12.87 11.46 7.96
C THR A 70 12.05 12.50 8.72
N LEU A 71 10.76 12.67 8.38
CA LEU A 71 9.84 13.59 9.05
C LEU A 71 9.75 13.32 10.56
N HIS A 72 9.69 12.04 10.97
CA HIS A 72 9.57 11.64 12.37
C HIS A 72 10.91 11.35 13.06
N SER A 73 12.04 11.64 12.42
CA SER A 73 13.40 11.35 12.94
C SER A 73 13.59 9.87 13.34
N LEU A 74 12.94 8.98 12.59
CA LEU A 74 12.94 7.54 12.80
C LEU A 74 14.00 6.87 11.93
N THR A 75 14.74 5.95 12.53
CA THR A 75 15.58 4.98 11.81
C THR A 75 14.88 3.63 11.82
N LEU A 76 15.27 2.73 10.91
CA LEU A 76 14.72 1.38 10.86
C LEU A 76 14.93 0.62 12.17
N ASP A 77 16.08 0.81 12.82
CA ASP A 77 16.34 0.25 14.16
C ASP A 77 15.32 0.76 15.19
N LYS A 78 15.02 2.08 15.18
CA LYS A 78 14.05 2.67 16.10
C LYS A 78 12.64 2.13 15.87
N VAL A 79 12.23 1.99 14.62
CA VAL A 79 10.92 1.41 14.28
C VAL A 79 10.84 -0.06 14.70
N TYR A 80 11.86 -0.86 14.39
CA TYR A 80 11.89 -2.29 14.69
C TYR A 80 11.90 -2.56 16.20
N ASN A 81 12.77 -1.89 16.94
CA ASN A 81 12.92 -2.05 18.37
C ASN A 81 11.91 -1.21 19.19
N ARG A 82 10.93 -0.58 18.53
CA ARG A 82 9.92 0.31 19.14
C ARG A 82 10.52 1.39 20.02
N LYS A 83 11.71 1.89 19.65
CA LYS A 83 12.34 3.03 20.31
C LYS A 83 11.61 4.28 19.82
N ASN A 84 11.12 5.10 20.77
CA ASN A 84 10.26 6.25 20.52
C ASN A 84 8.87 5.87 19.95
N PRO A 85 8.00 5.25 20.79
CA PRO A 85 6.70 4.73 20.36
C PRO A 85 5.77 5.83 19.84
N GLU A 86 5.86 7.06 20.36
CA GLU A 86 5.04 8.20 19.91
C GLU A 86 5.32 8.55 18.45
N ALA A 87 6.60 8.59 18.05
CA ALA A 87 6.99 8.83 16.66
C ALA A 87 6.53 7.70 15.73
N VAL A 88 6.55 6.44 16.20
CA VAL A 88 6.03 5.30 15.42
C VAL A 88 4.51 5.42 15.24
N VAL A 89 3.78 5.86 16.25
CA VAL A 89 2.34 6.12 16.13
C VAL A 89 2.07 7.26 15.15
N ALA A 90 2.86 8.33 15.20
CA ALA A 90 2.75 9.45 14.26
C ALA A 90 3.03 9.01 12.82
N LEU A 91 4.06 8.20 12.59
CA LEU A 91 4.35 7.58 11.30
C LEU A 91 3.15 6.78 10.77
N VAL A 92 2.51 5.96 11.60
CA VAL A 92 1.34 5.18 11.19
C VAL A 92 0.14 6.08 10.89
N LYS A 93 -0.05 7.18 11.62
CA LYS A 93 -1.12 8.15 11.31
C LYS A 93 -0.91 8.79 9.94
N ASP A 94 0.31 9.23 9.64
CA ASP A 94 0.64 9.86 8.36
C ASP A 94 0.64 8.87 7.18
N LEU A 95 0.78 7.57 7.45
CA LEU A 95 0.63 6.53 6.42
C LEU A 95 -0.84 6.29 6.03
N VAL A 96 -1.78 6.62 6.91
CA VAL A 96 -3.22 6.36 6.74
C VAL A 96 -3.99 7.60 6.24
N GLN A 97 -3.43 8.80 6.44
CA GLN A 97 -3.96 10.07 5.92
C GLN A 97 -3.60 10.27 4.44
#